data_AF-A0A252E6V8-F1
#
_entry.id   AF-A0A252E6V8-F1
#
_cell.length_a   1.000
_cell.length_b   1.000
_cell.length_c   1.000
_cell.angle_alpha   90.00
_cell.angle_beta   90.00
_cell.angle_gamma   90.00
#
_symmetry.space_group_name_H-M   'P 1'
#
loop_
_entity.id
_entity.type
_entity.pdbx_description
1 polymer ?
#
loop_
_entity_poly.entity_id
_entity_poly.type
_entity_poly.pdbx_seq_one_letter_code
_entity_poly.pdbx_strand_id
1 'polypeptide(L)'
;MPFHQDYLGVEQPAVGQLIRELRQTLKLTQEKFATQLGVTFPTIACWDNGHTAPSYLALKQIHTLLNQLSEFPDAALRKCSQTIREKYFPIKDLQA
;
A
#
# COMPACT_ATOMS: atom_id res chain seq x y z
N MET A 1 -18.36 3.89 18.45
CA MET A 1 -16.98 3.95 17.94
C MET A 1 -17.03 3.78 16.44
N PRO A 2 -16.93 4.85 15.63
CA PRO A 2 -17.01 4.72 14.19
C PRO A 2 -15.64 4.26 13.67
N PHE A 3 -15.48 2.95 13.51
CA PHE A 3 -14.40 2.39 12.72
C PHE A 3 -14.70 2.75 11.27
N HIS A 4 -14.17 3.88 10.79
CA HIS A 4 -14.36 4.27 9.39
C HIS A 4 -13.82 3.16 8.48
N GLN A 5 -14.79 2.56 7.79
CA GLN A 5 -14.79 1.35 7.00
C GLN A 5 -14.27 1.64 5.57
N ASP A 6 -13.16 2.38 5.42
CA ASP A 6 -12.76 2.95 4.13
C ASP A 6 -11.69 2.13 3.36
N TYR A 7 -11.07 1.13 4.00
CA TYR A 7 -10.00 0.31 3.39
C TYR A 7 -10.49 -1.02 2.79
N LEU A 8 -11.80 -1.21 2.66
CA LEU A 8 -12.44 -2.49 2.32
C LEU A 8 -12.35 -2.92 0.85
N GLY A 9 -11.56 -2.23 0.02
CA GLY A 9 -11.55 -2.44 -1.44
C GLY A 9 -10.30 -3.08 -2.02
N VAL A 10 -9.18 -3.17 -1.28
CA VAL A 10 -7.90 -3.63 -1.85
C VAL A 10 -7.67 -5.09 -1.52
N GLU A 11 -8.18 -5.96 -2.37
CA GLU A 11 -8.06 -7.42 -2.24
C GLU A 11 -6.92 -7.98 -3.09
N GLN A 12 -6.63 -9.28 -2.93
CA GLN A 12 -5.70 -9.98 -3.81
C GLN A 12 -6.34 -10.21 -5.19
N PRO A 13 -5.58 -10.13 -6.29
CA PRO A 13 -4.12 -9.90 -6.38
C PRO A 13 -3.73 -8.41 -6.42
N ALA A 14 -4.69 -7.47 -6.37
CA ALA A 14 -4.44 -6.04 -6.57
C ALA A 14 -3.47 -5.46 -5.52
N VAL A 15 -3.57 -5.92 -4.28
CA VAL A 15 -2.64 -5.49 -3.22
C VAL A 15 -1.20 -5.97 -3.44
N GLY A 16 -0.99 -7.17 -4.00
CA GLY A 16 0.34 -7.64 -4.39
C GLY A 16 0.95 -6.75 -5.47
N GLN A 17 0.15 -6.35 -6.47
CA GLN A 17 0.56 -5.40 -7.51
C GLN A 17 0.90 -4.04 -6.93
N LEU A 18 0.07 -3.51 -6.02
CA LEU A 18 0.32 -2.26 -5.30
C LEU A 18 1.67 -2.28 -4.56
N ILE A 19 1.94 -3.34 -3.80
CA ILE A 19 3.19 -3.51 -3.06
C ILE A 19 4.39 -3.57 -4.01
N ARG A 20 4.24 -4.29 -5.12
CA ARG A 20 5.28 -4.42 -6.14
C ARG A 20 5.59 -3.09 -6.81
N GLU A 21 4.57 -2.32 -7.19
CA GLU A 21 4.73 -0.98 -7.75
C GLU A 21 5.45 -0.05 -6.75
N LEU A 22 4.99 0.01 -5.50
CA LEU A 22 5.63 0.81 -4.45
C LEU A 22 7.10 0.44 -4.24
N ARG A 23 7.38 -0.87 -4.17
CA ARG A 23 8.74 -1.38 -3.99
C ARG A 23 9.66 -1.02 -5.16
N GLN A 24 9.15 -1.07 -6.39
CA GLN A 24 9.89 -0.66 -7.58
C GLN A 24 10.14 0.85 -7.61
N THR A 25 9.14 1.66 -7.26
CA THR A 25 9.26 3.12 -7.16
C THR A 25 10.31 3.53 -6.12
N LEU A 26 10.33 2.89 -4.96
CA LEU A 26 11.31 3.15 -3.90
C LEU A 26 12.65 2.45 -4.10
N LYS A 27 12.78 1.60 -5.13
CA LYS A 27 13.94 0.74 -5.38
C LYS A 27 14.35 -0.08 -4.14
N LEU A 28 13.34 -0.57 -3.40
CA LEU A 28 13.56 -1.37 -2.19
C LEU A 28 13.52 -2.88 -2.51
N THR A 29 14.20 -3.66 -1.68
CA THR A 29 14.00 -5.12 -1.66
C THR A 29 12.75 -5.45 -0.85
N GLN A 30 12.22 -6.67 -1.02
CA GLN A 30 11.07 -7.13 -0.22
C GLN A 30 11.39 -7.09 1.28
N GLU A 31 12.63 -7.39 1.68
CA GLU A 31 13.10 -7.32 3.07
C GLU A 31 13.09 -5.88 3.59
N LYS A 32 13.66 -4.93 2.85
CA LYS A 32 13.67 -3.52 3.26
C LYS A 32 12.25 -2.95 3.36
N PHE A 33 11.39 -3.33 2.43
CA PHE A 33 9.99 -2.94 2.43
C PHE A 33 9.22 -3.56 3.61
N ALA A 34 9.50 -4.83 3.95
CA ALA A 34 8.95 -5.50 5.12
C ALA A 34 9.32 -4.76 6.41
N THR A 35 10.61 -4.43 6.57
CA THR A 35 11.10 -3.63 7.72
C THR A 35 10.42 -2.27 7.79
N GLN A 36 10.21 -1.60 6.65
CA GLN A 36 9.53 -0.30 6.61
C GLN A 36 8.05 -0.39 7.02
N LEU A 37 7.37 -1.48 6.65
CA LEU A 37 6.00 -1.75 7.07
C LEU A 37 5.91 -2.39 8.47
N GLY A 38 7.03 -2.75 9.10
CA GLY A 38 7.03 -3.45 10.38
C GLY A 38 6.47 -4.88 10.30
N VAL A 39 6.54 -5.52 9.13
CA VAL A 39 6.13 -6.90 8.91
C VAL A 39 7.33 -7.77 8.54
N THR A 40 7.13 -9.08 8.45
CA THR A 40 8.20 -10.00 8.09
C THR A 40 8.31 -10.16 6.56
N PHE A 41 9.51 -10.50 6.08
CA PHE A 41 9.73 -10.78 4.65
C PHE A 41 8.75 -11.81 4.05
N PRO A 42 8.47 -12.96 4.71
CA PRO A 42 7.49 -13.92 4.18
C PRO A 42 6.09 -13.33 4.00
N THR A 43 5.69 -12.39 4.87
CA THR A 43 4.43 -11.68 4.75
C THR A 43 4.34 -10.89 3.44
N ILE A 44 5.40 -10.14 3.10
CA ILE A 44 5.49 -9.42 1.82
C ILE A 44 5.51 -10.40 0.64
N ALA A 45 6.28 -11.49 0.74
CA ALA A 45 6.39 -12.47 -0.34
C ALA A 45 5.03 -13.16 -0.62
N CYS A 46 4.25 -13.49 0.41
CA CYS A 46 2.90 -14.01 0.25
C CYS A 46 1.96 -12.98 -0.38
N TRP A 47 2.14 -11.68 -0.08
CA TRP A 47 1.34 -10.63 -0.70
C TRP A 47 1.70 -10.42 -2.17
N ASP A 48 2.99 -10.35 -2.51
CA ASP A 48 3.53 -10.16 -3.87
C ASP A 48 3.13 -11.35 -4.78
N ASN A 49 3.10 -12.57 -4.23
CA ASN A 49 2.68 -13.78 -4.94
C ASN A 49 1.16 -14.03 -4.92
N GLY A 50 0.36 -13.17 -4.28
CA GLY A 50 -1.10 -13.32 -4.23
C GLY A 50 -1.63 -14.47 -3.36
N HIS A 51 -0.79 -15.06 -2.52
CA HIS A 51 -1.16 -16.22 -1.69
C HIS A 51 -2.09 -15.88 -0.52
N THR A 52 -1.95 -14.69 0.06
CA THR A 52 -2.73 -14.27 1.24
C THR A 52 -3.09 -12.80 1.18
N ALA A 53 -4.30 -12.41 1.57
CA ALA A 53 -4.67 -11.01 1.71
C ALA A 53 -4.02 -10.38 2.96
N PRO A 54 -3.52 -9.13 2.88
CA PRO A 54 -3.07 -8.38 4.04
C PRO A 54 -4.24 -8.12 5.00
N SER A 55 -3.91 -8.03 6.28
CA SER A 55 -4.87 -7.57 7.27
C SER A 55 -5.19 -6.09 7.08
N TYR A 56 -6.28 -5.65 7.68
CA TYR A 56 -6.65 -4.23 7.75
C TYR A 56 -5.50 -3.35 8.27
N LEU A 57 -4.76 -3.82 9.29
CA LEU A 57 -3.65 -3.07 9.87
C LEU A 57 -2.54 -2.85 8.83
N ALA A 58 -2.23 -3.88 8.05
CA ALA A 58 -1.24 -3.80 6.99
C ALA A 58 -1.66 -2.83 5.86
N LEU A 59 -2.93 -2.87 5.45
CA LEU A 59 -3.47 -1.92 4.48
C LEU A 59 -3.35 -0.47 4.99
N LYS A 60 -3.66 -0.24 6.26
CA LYS A 60 -3.50 1.08 6.90
C LYS A 60 -2.04 1.53 6.90
N GLN A 61 -1.09 0.64 7.21
CA GLN A 61 0.34 0.95 7.16
C GLN A 61 0.80 1.33 5.74
N ILE A 62 0.36 0.59 4.73
CA ILE A 62 0.64 0.90 3.32
C ILE A 62 0.09 2.27 2.93
N HIS A 63 -1.13 2.59 3.37
CA HIS A 63 -1.73 3.90 3.13
C HIS A 63 -0.97 5.04 3.82
N THR A 64 -0.57 4.86 5.08
CA THR A 64 0.27 5.83 5.80
C THR A 64 1.60 6.06 5.08
N LEU A 65 2.24 4.99 4.62
CA LEU A 65 3.48 5.05 3.86
C LEU A 65 3.29 5.85 2.55
N LEU A 66 2.22 5.60 1.80
CA LEU A 66 1.87 6.37 0.61
C LEU A 66 1.72 7.87 0.90
N ASN A 67 1.07 8.22 2.01
CA ASN A 67 0.91 9.62 2.41
C ASN A 67 2.27 10.27 2.71
N GLN A 68 3.16 9.57 3.43
CA GLN A 68 4.51 10.06 3.70
C GLN A 68 5.30 10.28 2.40
N LEU A 69 5.20 9.36 1.42
CA LEU A 69 5.85 9.50 0.11
C LEU A 69 5.35 10.71 -0.68
N SER A 70 4.11 11.13 -0.48
CA SER A 70 3.58 12.36 -1.10
C SER A 70 4.21 13.63 -0.52
N GLU A 71 4.75 13.56 0.70
CA GLU A 71 5.42 14.68 1.36
C GLU A 71 6.93 14.72 1.06
N PHE A 72 7.54 13.58 0.69
CA PHE A 72 8.97 13.49 0.34
C PHE A 72 9.36 14.49 -0.76
N PRO A 73 10.55 15.13 -0.70
CA PRO A 73 10.96 16.18 -1.65
C PRO A 73 11.15 15.69 -3.09
N ASP A 74 11.25 14.38 -3.31
CA ASP A 74 11.42 13.80 -4.64
C ASP A 74 10.11 13.90 -5.45
N ALA A 75 10.10 14.78 -6.45
CA ALA A 75 8.94 15.02 -7.29
C ALA A 75 8.47 13.77 -8.07
N ALA A 76 9.35 12.81 -8.36
CA ALA A 76 8.96 11.55 -9.00
C ALA A 76 8.19 10.65 -8.02
N LEU A 77 8.66 10.55 -6.78
CA LEU A 77 7.97 9.80 -5.73
C LEU A 77 6.59 10.38 -5.41
N ARG A 78 6.45 11.71 -5.40
CA ARG A 78 5.15 12.38 -5.20
C ARG A 78 4.14 11.96 -6.25
N LYS A 79 4.50 12.07 -7.53
CA LYS A 79 3.62 11.69 -8.65
C LYS A 79 3.24 10.21 -8.57
N CYS A 80 4.22 9.32 -8.37
CA CYS A 80 3.96 7.89 -8.27
C CYS A 80 3.04 7.57 -7.08
N SER A 81 3.27 8.17 -5.91
CA SER A 81 2.43 7.94 -4.72
C SER A 81 0.97 8.36 -4.95
N GLN A 82 0.74 9.49 -5.63
CA GLN A 82 -0.60 9.96 -6.02
C GLN A 82 -1.27 9.01 -7.00
N THR A 83 -0.59 8.62 -8.09
CA THR A 83 -1.15 7.69 -9.08
C THR A 83 -1.50 6.34 -8.47
N ILE A 84 -0.60 5.78 -7.65
CA ILE A 84 -0.82 4.50 -6.97
C ILE A 84 -2.00 4.62 -6.00
N ARG A 85 -2.10 5.73 -5.25
CA ARG A 85 -3.22 5.96 -4.33
C ARG A 85 -4.56 6.01 -5.08
N GLU A 86 -4.67 6.80 -6.13
CA GLU A 86 -5.91 6.92 -6.92
C GLU A 86 -6.31 5.58 -7.55
N LYS A 87 -5.33 4.80 -8.02
CA LYS A 87 -5.55 3.51 -8.66
C LYS A 87 -6.06 2.42 -7.70
N TYR A 88 -5.51 2.35 -6.49
CA TYR A 88 -5.79 1.25 -5.55
C TYR A 88 -6.68 1.64 -4.37
N PHE A 89 -6.68 2.90 -3.97
CA PHE A 89 -7.56 3.43 -2.93
C PHE A 89 -8.43 4.54 -3.54
N PRO A 90 -9.29 4.23 -4.54
CA PRO A 90 -10.29 5.21 -4.95
C PRO A 90 -11.13 5.49 -3.73
N ILE A 91 -11.22 6.77 -3.36
CA ILE A 91 -12.19 7.22 -2.35
C ILE A 91 -13.53 6.82 -2.95
N LYS A 92 -14.11 5.71 -2.47
CA LYS A 92 -15.51 5.43 -2.79
C LYS A 92 -16.24 6.53 -2.08
N ASP A 93 -16.75 7.46 -2.87
CA ASP A 93 -17.72 8.46 -2.44
C ASP A 93 -18.61 7.84 -1.38
N LEU A 94 -18.52 8.46 -0.20
CA LEU A 94 -19.48 8.32 0.87
C LEU A 94 -20.85 8.39 0.18
N GLN A 95 -21.61 7.29 0.23
CA GLN A 95 -22.94 7.22 -0.36
C GLN A 95 -23.72 8.47 0.07
N ALA A 96 -24.04 9.34 -0.90
CA ALA A 96 -25.02 10.39 -0.75
C ALA A 96 -26.43 9.78 -0.81
#